data_AF-A0A847CYA6-F1
#
_entry.id   AF-A0A847CYA6-F1
#
_cell.length_a   1.000
_cell.length_b   1.000
_cell.length_c   1.000
_cell.angle_alpha   90.00
_cell.angle_beta   90.00
_cell.angle_gamma   90.00
#
_symmetry.space_group_name_H-M   'P 1'
#
loop_
_entity.id
_entity.type
_entity.pdbx_description
1 polymer ?
#
loop_
_entity_poly.entity_id
_entity_poly.type
_entity_poly.pdbx_seq_one_letter_code
_entity_poly.pdbx_strand_id
1 'polypeptide(L)'
;MELKDLIVYSKEVMDAKEKGLPIVALESTIISHGMPYPQNVEMATEVESIIRDNGAVPATIAIMDGKIKIGLEESDLLKLATEKKVTKVSRRDLAEVLSKKITGATTVATTM
;
A
#
# COMPACT_ATOMS: atom_id res chain seq x y z
N MET A 1 16.39 1.69 15.63
CA MET A 1 15.21 1.19 14.88
C MET A 1 15.75 0.54 13.63
N GLU A 2 15.57 -0.76 13.50
CA GLU A 2 15.98 -1.48 12.31
C GLU A 2 14.89 -1.38 11.23
N LEU A 3 15.24 -1.57 9.97
CA LEU A 3 14.29 -1.50 8.86
C LEU A 3 13.12 -2.48 9.03
N LYS A 4 13.38 -3.65 9.63
CA LYS A 4 12.36 -4.65 9.94
C LYS A 4 11.26 -4.11 10.87
N ASP A 5 11.61 -3.15 11.73
CA ASP A 5 10.66 -2.55 12.67
C ASP A 5 9.71 -1.56 11.97
N LEU A 6 10.03 -1.14 10.75
CA LEU A 6 9.25 -0.20 9.95
C LEU A 6 8.22 -0.88 9.04
N ILE A 7 8.43 -2.15 8.71
CA ILE A 7 7.58 -2.87 7.76
C ILE A 7 6.47 -3.59 8.53
N VAL A 8 5.24 -3.37 8.11
CA VAL A 8 4.05 -4.02 8.65
C VAL A 8 3.33 -4.70 7.49
N TYR A 9 3.10 -6.00 7.61
CA TYR A 9 2.34 -6.77 6.64
C TYR A 9 0.88 -6.85 7.08
N SER A 10 -0.06 -6.83 6.15
CA SER A 10 -1.45 -7.21 6.45
C SER A 10 -1.54 -8.67 6.88
N LYS A 11 -2.65 -9.04 7.49
CA LYS A 11 -2.88 -10.44 7.89
C LYS A 11 -2.81 -11.38 6.68
N GLU A 12 -3.44 -11.00 5.57
CA GLU A 12 -3.48 -11.79 4.33
C GLU A 12 -2.07 -12.01 3.76
N VAL A 13 -1.23 -10.97 3.73
CA VAL A 13 0.14 -11.06 3.22
C VAL A 13 1.04 -11.89 4.14
N MET A 14 0.88 -11.78 5.47
CA MET A 14 1.61 -12.64 6.41
C MET A 14 1.29 -14.11 6.19
N ASP A 15 0.00 -14.45 6.13
CA ASP A 15 -0.47 -15.83 5.88
C ASP A 15 0.07 -16.36 4.55
N ALA A 16 0.10 -15.52 3.51
CA ALA A 16 0.63 -15.87 2.19
C ALA A 16 2.13 -16.19 2.25
N LYS A 17 2.91 -15.39 2.98
CA LYS A 17 4.35 -15.62 3.16
C LYS A 17 4.63 -16.93 3.90
N GLU A 18 3.88 -17.20 4.97
CA GLU A 18 4.04 -18.43 5.76
C GLU A 18 3.70 -19.69 4.94
N LYS A 19 2.70 -19.58 4.05
CA LYS A 19 2.25 -20.68 3.18
C LYS A 19 3.01 -20.78 1.87
N GLY A 20 3.94 -19.87 1.58
CA GLY A 20 4.68 -19.82 0.32
C GLY A 20 3.79 -19.53 -0.90
N LEU A 21 2.69 -18.79 -0.72
CA LEU A 21 1.79 -18.41 -1.80
C LEU A 21 2.39 -17.24 -2.61
N PRO A 22 2.09 -17.15 -3.92
CA PRO A 22 2.53 -16.03 -4.75
C PRO A 22 1.88 -14.72 -4.28
N ILE A 23 2.68 -13.66 -4.20
CA ILE A 23 2.24 -12.32 -3.77
C ILE A 23 2.51 -11.32 -4.90
N VAL A 24 1.53 -10.47 -5.20
CA VAL A 24 1.62 -9.43 -6.21
C VAL A 24 1.58 -8.06 -5.53
N ALA A 25 2.69 -7.32 -5.59
CA ALA A 25 2.76 -5.97 -5.06
C ALA A 25 2.02 -4.97 -5.96
N LEU A 26 1.30 -4.02 -5.35
CA LEU A 26 0.58 -2.94 -6.03
C LEU A 26 1.02 -1.58 -5.47
N GLU A 27 1.14 -0.57 -6.34
CA GLU A 27 1.47 0.80 -5.91
C GLU A 27 0.22 1.59 -5.49
N SER A 28 0.40 2.62 -4.66
CA SER A 28 -0.73 3.40 -4.11
C SER A 28 -0.89 4.79 -4.70
N THR A 29 0.04 5.28 -5.53
CA THR A 29 -0.08 6.62 -6.13
C THR A 29 -1.35 6.75 -6.97
N ILE A 30 -1.70 5.72 -7.74
CA ILE A 30 -2.91 5.72 -8.55
C ILE A 30 -4.19 5.90 -7.72
N ILE A 31 -4.19 5.43 -6.46
CA ILE A 31 -5.33 5.52 -5.54
C ILE A 31 -5.51 6.95 -5.03
N SER A 32 -4.44 7.62 -4.58
CA SER A 32 -4.56 8.96 -3.99
C SER A 32 -4.42 10.11 -5.00
N HIS A 33 -3.78 9.88 -6.15
CA HIS A 33 -3.42 10.93 -7.10
C HIS A 33 -3.79 10.63 -8.55
N GLY A 34 -4.17 9.38 -8.87
CA GLY A 34 -4.48 8.96 -10.23
C GLY A 34 -5.98 8.96 -10.56
N MET A 35 -6.83 8.71 -9.57
CA MET A 35 -8.27 8.58 -9.75
C MET A 35 -9.05 9.34 -8.67
N PRO A 36 -10.24 9.89 -9.00
CA PRO A 36 -11.11 10.50 -8.01
C PRO A 36 -11.79 9.44 -7.12
N TYR A 37 -12.25 9.86 -5.94
CA TYR A 37 -13.15 9.07 -5.12
C TYR A 37 -14.59 9.14 -5.67
N PRO A 38 -15.35 8.03 -5.72
CA PRO A 38 -15.04 6.70 -5.18
C PRO A 38 -14.31 5.74 -6.14
N GLN A 39 -14.06 6.14 -7.38
CA GLN A 39 -13.49 5.28 -8.42
C GLN A 39 -12.12 4.71 -8.04
N ASN A 40 -11.34 5.44 -7.24
CA ASN A 40 -10.07 4.97 -6.72
C ASN A 40 -10.18 3.74 -5.81
N VAL A 41 -11.21 3.66 -4.97
CA VAL A 41 -11.48 2.51 -4.10
C VAL A 41 -12.03 1.35 -4.92
N GLU A 42 -12.97 1.63 -5.84
CA GLU A 42 -13.56 0.64 -6.73
C GLU A 42 -12.49 -0.07 -7.54
N MET A 43 -11.63 0.71 -8.22
CA MET A 43 -10.52 0.18 -9.01
C MET A 43 -9.54 -0.62 -8.17
N ALA A 44 -9.12 -0.10 -7.00
CA ALA A 44 -8.18 -0.83 -6.13
C ALA A 44 -8.76 -2.18 -5.70
N THR A 45 -10.02 -2.20 -5.28
CA THR A 45 -10.71 -3.42 -4.86
C THR A 45 -10.86 -4.41 -6.02
N GLU A 46 -11.21 -3.93 -7.22
CA GLU A 46 -11.35 -4.76 -8.42
C GLU A 46 -10.03 -5.40 -8.81
N VAL A 47 -8.94 -4.63 -8.87
CA VAL A 47 -7.60 -5.15 -9.20
C VAL A 47 -7.15 -6.19 -8.17
N GLU A 48 -7.37 -5.94 -6.88
CA GLU A 48 -7.06 -6.92 -5.85
C GLU A 48 -7.90 -8.21 -5.99
N SER A 49 -9.18 -8.10 -6.36
CA SER A 49 -10.03 -9.27 -6.65
C SER A 49 -9.49 -10.09 -7.82
N ILE A 50 -9.11 -9.43 -8.92
CA ILE A 50 -8.55 -10.10 -10.11
C ILE A 50 -7.29 -10.89 -9.73
N ILE A 51 -6.44 -10.36 -8.87
CA ILE A 51 -5.23 -11.07 -8.39
C ILE A 51 -5.61 -12.32 -7.59
N ARG A 52 -6.58 -12.21 -6.68
CA ARG A 52 -7.09 -13.34 -5.90
C ARG A 52 -7.69 -14.42 -6.79
N ASP A 53 -8.47 -14.04 -7.80
CA ASP A 53 -9.08 -14.95 -8.77
C ASP A 53 -8.03 -15.72 -9.60
N ASN A 54 -6.84 -15.16 -9.75
CA ASN A 54 -5.69 -15.80 -10.40
C ASN A 54 -4.78 -16.57 -9.43
N GLY A 55 -5.21 -16.78 -8.19
CA GLY A 55 -4.52 -17.62 -7.21
C GLY A 55 -3.31 -16.97 -6.53
N ALA A 56 -3.20 -15.63 -6.58
CA ALA A 56 -2.18 -14.88 -5.88
C ALA A 56 -2.76 -13.95 -4.82
N VAL A 57 -1.91 -13.48 -3.91
CA VAL A 57 -2.30 -12.56 -2.83
C VAL A 57 -1.87 -11.14 -3.18
N PRO A 58 -2.80 -10.16 -3.25
CA PRO A 58 -2.45 -8.78 -3.52
C PRO A 58 -1.80 -8.13 -2.30
N ALA A 59 -0.84 -7.25 -2.56
CA ALA A 59 -0.14 -6.48 -1.53
C ALA A 59 -0.01 -5.02 -1.97
N THR A 60 -1.08 -4.24 -1.82
CA THR A 60 -1.02 -2.78 -1.99
C THR A 60 -0.09 -2.17 -0.95
N ILE A 61 0.87 -1.36 -1.40
CA ILE A 61 1.92 -0.77 -0.55
C ILE A 61 1.65 0.71 -0.33
N ALA A 62 1.71 1.17 0.92
CA ALA A 62 1.64 2.58 1.28
C ALA A 62 2.45 2.89 2.54
N ILE A 63 2.63 4.17 2.86
CA ILE A 63 3.26 4.63 4.11
C ILE A 63 2.18 5.26 5.00
N MET A 64 2.05 4.76 6.22
CA MET A 64 1.07 5.26 7.19
C MET A 64 1.64 5.20 8.60
N ASP A 65 1.45 6.27 9.38
CA ASP A 65 1.85 6.35 10.80
C ASP A 65 3.33 6.00 11.06
N GLY A 66 4.19 6.32 10.09
CA GLY A 66 5.62 6.01 10.13
C GLY A 66 5.98 4.55 9.86
N LYS A 67 5.06 3.78 9.25
CA LYS A 67 5.25 2.39 8.84
C LYS A 67 5.07 2.22 7.34
N ILE A 68 5.82 1.30 6.76
CA ILE A 68 5.61 0.81 5.40
C ILE A 68 4.61 -0.34 5.52
N LYS A 69 3.38 -0.12 5.06
CA LYS A 69 2.34 -1.15 5.03
C LYS A 69 2.44 -1.94 3.73
N ILE A 70 2.52 -3.26 3.84
CA ILE A 70 2.58 -4.21 2.72
C ILE A 70 1.31 -5.06 2.75
N GLY A 71 0.40 -4.79 1.81
CA GLY A 71 -1.00 -5.16 1.96
C GLY A 71 -1.72 -4.13 2.82
N LEU A 72 -2.82 -3.58 2.32
CA LEU A 72 -3.67 -2.65 3.06
C LEU A 72 -4.89 -3.40 3.58
N GLU A 73 -5.25 -3.12 4.84
CA GLU A 73 -6.58 -3.48 5.32
C GLU A 73 -7.62 -2.52 4.69
N GLU A 74 -8.89 -2.90 4.66
CA GLU A 74 -9.96 -2.08 4.07
C GLU A 74 -9.97 -0.64 4.63
N SER A 75 -9.78 -0.50 5.94
CA SER A 75 -9.70 0.81 6.61
C SER A 75 -8.51 1.66 6.15
N ASP A 76 -7.37 1.03 5.83
CA ASP A 76 -6.19 1.72 5.31
C ASP A 76 -6.43 2.20 3.88
N LEU A 77 -7.04 1.36 3.04
CA LEU A 77 -7.42 1.71 1.68
C LEU A 77 -8.39 2.90 1.66
N LEU A 78 -9.45 2.85 2.47
CA LEU A 78 -10.43 3.94 2.57
C LEU A 78 -9.80 5.24 3.06
N LYS A 79 -8.91 5.17 4.07
CA LYS A 79 -8.18 6.35 4.54
C LYS A 79 -7.30 6.92 3.43
N LEU A 80 -6.52 6.09 2.75
CA LEU A 80 -5.64 6.49 1.65
C LEU A 80 -6.39 7.12 0.47
N ALA A 81 -7.59 6.62 0.17
CA ALA A 81 -8.42 7.07 -0.95
C ALA A 81 -9.19 8.37 -0.68
N THR A 82 -9.44 8.71 0.58
CA THR A 82 -10.28 9.85 0.98
C THR A 82 -9.51 10.97 1.68
N GLU A 83 -8.30 10.70 2.18
CA GLU A 83 -7.49 11.68 2.91
C GLU A 83 -7.02 12.81 1.98
N LYS A 84 -7.28 14.06 2.37
CA LYS A 84 -6.93 15.24 1.55
C LYS A 84 -5.42 15.48 1.43
N LYS A 85 -4.63 14.96 2.37
CA LYS A 85 -3.19 15.22 2.48
C LYS A 85 -2.42 13.92 2.45
N VAL A 86 -2.27 13.36 1.25
CA VAL A 86 -1.40 12.21 0.99
C VAL A 86 -0.20 12.68 0.19
N THR A 87 1.01 12.39 0.67
CA THR A 87 2.23 12.73 -0.08
C THR A 87 2.45 11.71 -1.17
N LYS A 88 2.70 12.13 -2.40
CA LYS A 88 3.20 11.25 -3.46
C LYS A 88 4.68 10.95 -3.21
N VAL A 89 5.02 9.68 -2.93
CA VAL A 89 6.34 9.28 -2.42
C VAL A 89 7.14 8.57 -3.50
N SER A 90 8.22 9.20 -3.95
CA SER A 90 9.32 8.56 -4.69
C SER A 90 10.48 8.24 -3.75
N ARG A 91 11.53 7.58 -4.25
CA ARG A 91 12.67 7.11 -3.45
C ARG A 91 13.32 8.19 -2.59
N ARG A 92 13.38 9.43 -3.10
CA ARG A 92 13.99 10.58 -2.39
C ARG A 92 13.14 11.08 -1.21
N ASP A 93 11.84 10.81 -1.23
CA ASP A 93 10.88 11.32 -0.26
C ASP A 93 10.71 10.35 0.93
N LEU A 94 11.08 9.07 0.74
CA LEU A 94 10.83 7.96 1.66
C LEU A 94 11.29 8.23 3.10
N ALA A 95 12.53 8.69 3.28
CA ALA A 95 13.10 8.91 4.62
C ALA A 95 12.38 10.04 5.38
N GLU A 96 12.01 11.11 4.68
CA GLU A 96 11.27 12.23 5.27
C GLU A 96 9.85 11.81 5.67
N VAL A 97 9.13 11.15 4.75
CA VAL A 97 7.74 10.72 4.98
C VAL A 97 7.66 9.75 6.16
N LEU A 98 8.57 8.76 6.22
CA LEU A 98 8.64 7.81 7.33
C LEU A 98 8.98 8.48 8.66
N SER A 99 10.02 9.30 8.71
CA SER A 99 10.47 9.93 9.96
C SER A 99 9.46 10.92 10.52
N LYS A 100 8.73 11.65 9.66
CA LYS A 100 7.67 12.58 10.05
C LYS A 100 6.30 11.90 10.23
N LYS A 101 6.20 10.59 9.99
CA LYS A 101 4.96 9.81 10.08
C LYS A 101 3.83 10.37 9.20
N ILE A 102 4.18 10.86 8.02
CA ILE A 102 3.23 11.42 7.06
C ILE A 102 2.59 10.27 6.26
N THR A 103 1.28 10.37 5.97
CA THR A 103 0.62 9.44 5.05
C THR A 103 1.19 9.63 3.63
N GLY A 104 1.65 8.55 3.03
CA GLY A 104 2.33 8.56 1.73
C GLY A 104 1.81 7.48 0.78
N ALA A 105 1.43 7.89 -0.42
CA ALA A 105 1.16 7.00 -1.53
C ALA A 105 2.45 6.74 -2.30
N THR A 106 2.87 5.50 -2.41
CA THR A 106 4.12 5.09 -3.06
C THR A 106 3.96 5.11 -4.57
N THR A 107 4.94 5.71 -5.24
CA THR A 107 5.12 5.55 -6.69
C THR A 107 5.75 4.18 -6.97
N VAL A 108 5.75 3.75 -8.23
CA VAL A 108 6.53 2.58 -8.71
C VAL A 108 7.92 2.48 -8.06
N ALA A 109 8.69 3.57 -8.03
CA ALA A 109 10.07 3.58 -7.52
C ALA A 109 10.19 3.35 -6.00
N THR A 110 9.13 3.59 -5.24
CA THR A 110 9.10 3.35 -3.79
C THR A 110 8.44 2.01 -3.45
N THR A 111 7.60 1.50 -4.35
CA THR A 111 6.97 0.18 -4.25
C THR A 111 7.97 -0.96 -4.52
N MET A 112 8.95 -0.73 -5.41
CA MET A 112 10.05 -1.67 -5.74
C MET A 112 11.22 -1.58 -4.76
#